data_AF-A0A7V5FRF1-F1
#
_entry.id   AF-A0A7V5FRF1-F1
#
_cell.length_a   1.000
_cell.length_b   1.000
_cell.length_c   1.000
_cell.angle_alpha   90.00
_cell.angle_beta   90.00
_cell.angle_gamma   90.00
#
_symmetry.space_group_name_H-M   'P 1'
#
loop_
_entity.id
_entity.type
_entity.pdbx_description
1 polymer ?
#
loop_
_entity_poly.entity_id
_entity_poly.type
_entity_poly.pdbx_seq_one_letter_code
_entity_poly.pdbx_strand_id
1 'polypeptide(L)'
;MEMTLKQKVEEGVGDHFIQWYNKKMGRRFEFDRLGADPPDLLYRDGEEILPVEITTEYYDDKDARFQWTNMRNNRDAPKEWWGIDCDRTLMKNIKNRINQKCNGTQDPGTILVVGITSFATTDKEFHSMLNTICLPADIPFSGIYVGGKFPSSLDTKGGYFYWQLR
;
A
#
# COMPACT_ATOMS: atom_id res chain seq x y z
N MET A 1 -7.24 23.20 -5.86
CA MET A 1 -5.87 22.97 -5.38
C MET A 1 -5.34 21.76 -6.12
N GLU A 2 -4.18 21.85 -6.74
CA GLU A 2 -3.60 20.72 -7.48
C GLU A 2 -3.00 19.71 -6.49
N MET A 3 -3.24 18.42 -6.72
CA MET A 3 -2.67 17.36 -5.89
C MET A 3 -1.16 17.25 -6.11
N THR A 4 -0.41 17.10 -5.02
CA THR A 4 1.01 16.74 -5.09
C THR A 4 1.17 15.34 -5.72
N LEU A 5 2.35 15.04 -6.26
CA LEU A 5 2.63 13.70 -6.79
C LEU A 5 2.45 12.62 -5.71
N LYS A 6 2.80 12.91 -4.46
CA LYS A 6 2.59 12.01 -3.31
C LYS A 6 1.12 11.65 -3.18
N GLN A 7 0.26 12.66 -3.11
CA GLN A 7 -1.19 12.45 -2.99
C GLN A 7 -1.79 11.70 -4.18
N LYS A 8 -1.29 11.92 -5.41
CA LYS A 8 -1.72 11.15 -6.60
C LYS A 8 -1.34 9.67 -6.52
N VAL A 9 -0.16 9.37 -5.98
CA VAL A 9 0.27 7.99 -5.73
C VAL A 9 -0.60 7.35 -4.64
N GLU A 10 -0.88 8.08 -3.57
CA GLU A 10 -1.72 7.60 -2.47
C GLU A 10 -3.15 7.33 -2.94
N GLU A 11 -3.77 8.27 -3.66
CA GLU A 11 -5.08 8.09 -4.30
C GLU A 11 -5.08 6.87 -5.22
N GLY A 12 -4.07 6.70 -6.08
CA GLY A 12 -3.97 5.54 -6.95
C GLY A 12 -3.88 4.20 -6.19
N VAL A 13 -3.16 4.15 -5.07
CA VAL A 13 -3.11 2.97 -4.19
C VAL A 13 -4.47 2.74 -3.53
N GLY A 14 -5.09 3.80 -3.02
CA GLY A 14 -6.40 3.76 -2.39
C GLY A 14 -7.49 3.28 -3.34
N ASP A 15 -7.50 3.76 -4.58
CA ASP A 15 -8.53 3.42 -5.57
C ASP A 15 -8.46 1.95 -5.98
N HIS A 16 -7.26 1.44 -6.21
CA HIS A 16 -7.07 0.01 -6.48
C HIS A 16 -7.47 -0.86 -5.28
N PHE A 17 -7.15 -0.41 -4.07
CA PHE A 17 -7.57 -1.09 -2.85
C PHE A 17 -9.09 -1.09 -2.71
N ILE A 18 -9.76 0.05 -2.91
CA ILE A 18 -11.20 0.18 -2.74
C ILE A 18 -11.98 -0.61 -3.79
N GLN A 19 -11.49 -0.70 -5.03
CA GLN A 19 -12.07 -1.61 -6.02
C GLN A 19 -12.05 -3.06 -5.54
N TRP A 20 -10.93 -3.52 -4.97
CA TRP A 20 -10.83 -4.86 -4.38
C TRP A 20 -11.75 -5.00 -3.14
N TYR A 21 -11.73 -4.01 -2.26
CA TYR A 21 -12.47 -4.01 -0.99
C TYR A 21 -13.98 -4.06 -1.23
N ASN A 22 -14.49 -3.23 -2.14
CA ASN A 22 -15.88 -3.21 -2.56
C ASN A 22 -16.33 -4.58 -3.08
N LYS A 23 -15.51 -5.20 -3.95
CA LYS A 23 -15.80 -6.53 -4.47
C LYS A 23 -15.80 -7.60 -3.37
N LYS A 24 -14.86 -7.53 -2.43
CA LYS A 24 -14.72 -8.51 -1.35
C LYS A 24 -15.84 -8.39 -0.30
N MET A 25 -16.24 -7.15 0.03
CA MET A 25 -17.16 -6.86 1.13
C MET A 25 -18.60 -6.57 0.67
N GLY A 26 -18.85 -6.55 -0.65
CA GLY A 26 -20.17 -6.19 -1.19
C GLY A 26 -20.53 -4.72 -0.96
N ARG A 27 -19.54 -3.83 -0.95
CA ARG A 27 -19.66 -2.39 -0.69
C ARG A 27 -19.53 -1.57 -1.97
N ARG A 28 -19.80 -0.26 -1.88
CA ARG A 28 -19.69 0.69 -3.00
C ARG A 28 -19.02 2.00 -2.56
N PHE A 29 -17.92 1.89 -1.82
CA PHE A 29 -17.11 3.03 -1.48
C PHE A 29 -16.54 3.70 -2.73
N GLU A 30 -16.75 5.00 -2.87
CA GLU A 30 -16.20 5.85 -3.93
C GLU A 30 -15.32 6.93 -3.32
N PHE A 31 -14.35 7.45 -4.07
CA PHE A 31 -13.47 8.51 -3.59
C PHE A 31 -14.30 9.76 -3.27
N ASP A 32 -14.19 10.26 -2.04
CA ASP A 32 -14.87 11.47 -1.58
C ASP A 32 -13.91 12.66 -1.64
N ARG A 33 -12.80 12.57 -0.88
CA ARG A 33 -11.80 13.64 -0.78
C ARG A 33 -10.51 13.16 -0.13
N LEU A 34 -9.49 14.01 -0.21
CA LEU A 34 -8.31 13.92 0.63
C LEU A 34 -8.67 14.19 2.10
N GLY A 35 -8.01 13.47 3.00
CA GLY A 35 -8.06 13.73 4.43
C GLY A 35 -7.10 14.85 4.86
N ALA A 36 -7.01 15.06 6.18
CA ALA A 36 -6.22 16.15 6.77
C ALA A 36 -4.83 15.69 7.27
N ASP A 37 -4.47 14.42 7.05
CA ASP A 37 -3.22 13.75 7.47
C ASP A 37 -3.07 13.60 9.01
N PRO A 38 -3.43 12.43 9.60
CA PRO A 38 -4.18 11.28 9.06
C PRO A 38 -5.71 11.45 9.22
N PRO A 39 -6.56 10.75 8.41
CA PRO A 39 -6.19 9.84 7.32
C PRO A 39 -5.73 10.59 6.05
N ASP A 40 -5.08 9.88 5.14
CA ASP A 40 -4.72 10.40 3.81
C ASP A 40 -5.93 10.57 2.88
N LEU A 41 -6.85 9.59 2.88
CA LEU A 41 -7.98 9.52 1.95
C LEU A 41 -9.29 9.22 2.70
N LEU A 42 -10.39 9.74 2.18
CA LEU A 42 -11.74 9.41 2.61
C LEU A 42 -12.53 8.85 1.44
N TYR A 43 -13.13 7.68 1.64
CA TYR A 43 -14.06 7.07 0.72
C TYR A 43 -15.47 7.03 1.32
N ARG A 44 -16.51 7.04 0.49
CA ARG A 44 -17.90 7.13 0.94
C ARG A 44 -18.81 6.13 0.26
N ASP A 45 -19.68 5.48 1.03
CA ASP A 45 -20.79 4.64 0.57
C ASP A 45 -22.08 5.13 1.26
N GLY A 46 -22.80 6.05 0.63
CA GLY A 46 -23.92 6.76 1.25
C GLY A 46 -23.49 7.67 2.41
N GLU A 47 -23.99 7.40 3.61
CA GLU A 47 -23.62 8.13 4.83
C GLU A 47 -22.36 7.57 5.51
N GLU A 48 -21.93 6.36 5.13
CA GLU A 48 -20.75 5.71 5.69
C GLU A 48 -19.48 6.31 5.09
N ILE A 49 -18.54 6.70 5.95
CA ILE A 49 -17.21 7.19 5.57
C ILE A 49 -16.20 6.14 5.98
N LEU A 50 -15.36 5.73 5.04
CA LEU A 50 -14.20 4.89 5.28
C LEU A 50 -12.92 5.74 5.24
N PRO A 51 -12.36 6.10 6.40
CA PRO A 51 -11.05 6.73 6.46
C PRO A 51 -9.94 5.74 6.17
N VAL A 52 -9.05 6.10 5.24
CA VAL A 52 -7.97 5.24 4.74
C VAL A 52 -6.64 5.97 4.87
N GLU A 53 -5.76 5.38 5.68
CA GLU A 53 -4.37 5.76 5.78
C GLU A 53 -3.54 4.94 4.77
N ILE A 54 -2.73 5.60 3.96
CA ILE A 54 -1.91 4.97 2.94
C ILE A 54 -0.44 5.03 3.36
N THR A 55 0.28 3.95 3.08
CA THR A 55 1.73 3.99 3.07
C THR A 55 2.24 3.13 1.94
N THR A 56 3.31 3.55 1.27
CA THR A 56 3.94 2.76 0.21
C THR A 56 5.26 2.20 0.69
N GLU A 57 5.46 0.90 0.49
CA GLU A 57 6.69 0.22 0.89
C GLU A 57 7.45 -0.31 -0.33
N TYR A 58 8.77 -0.30 -0.18
CA TYR A 58 9.76 -0.60 -1.21
C TYR A 58 10.71 -1.68 -0.73
N TYR A 59 11.41 -2.30 -1.66
CA TYR A 59 12.46 -3.26 -1.32
C TYR A 59 13.58 -2.61 -0.50
N ASP A 60 14.04 -1.45 -0.94
CA ASP A 60 15.07 -0.65 -0.29
C ASP A 60 14.99 0.81 -0.75
N ASP A 61 15.87 1.67 -0.22
CA ASP A 61 15.93 3.08 -0.59
C ASP A 61 16.28 3.31 -2.07
N LYS A 62 17.00 2.36 -2.71
CA LYS A 62 17.35 2.47 -4.12
C LYS A 62 16.15 2.18 -5.00
N ASP A 63 15.30 1.22 -4.62
CA ASP A 63 14.02 0.93 -5.27
C ASP A 63 13.08 2.13 -5.13
N ALA A 64 12.93 2.66 -3.91
CA ALA A 64 12.15 3.87 -3.68
C ALA A 64 12.64 5.02 -4.57
N ARG A 65 13.96 5.27 -4.60
CA ARG A 65 14.54 6.30 -5.47
C ARG A 65 14.28 6.04 -6.94
N PHE A 66 14.45 4.79 -7.39
CA PHE A 66 14.18 4.38 -8.76
C PHE A 66 12.73 4.69 -9.14
N GLN A 67 11.75 4.25 -8.34
CA GLN A 67 10.34 4.47 -8.63
C GLN A 67 9.98 5.97 -8.63
N TRP A 68 10.36 6.71 -7.60
CA TRP A 68 10.00 8.13 -7.48
C TRP A 68 10.67 9.02 -8.53
N THR A 69 11.92 8.75 -8.91
CA THR A 69 12.59 9.54 -9.96
C THR A 69 11.97 9.29 -11.34
N ASN A 70 11.59 8.05 -11.64
CA ASN A 70 10.85 7.70 -12.85
C ASN A 70 9.45 8.33 -12.87
N MET A 71 8.69 8.27 -11.78
CA MET A 71 7.36 8.90 -11.68
C MET A 71 7.41 10.43 -11.84
N ARG A 72 8.53 11.06 -11.50
CA ARG A 72 8.75 12.51 -11.70
C ARG A 72 9.20 12.87 -13.12
N ASN A 73 9.33 11.90 -14.03
CA ASN A 73 9.91 12.09 -15.36
C ASN A 73 11.28 12.78 -15.32
N ASN A 74 12.10 12.46 -14.32
CA ASN A 74 13.45 13.01 -14.22
C ASN A 74 14.33 12.37 -15.32
N ARG A 75 15.06 13.20 -16.09
CA ARG A 75 15.96 12.74 -17.15
C ARG A 75 17.11 11.87 -16.63
N ASP A 76 17.50 12.08 -15.37
CA ASP A 76 18.55 11.32 -14.68
C ASP A 76 17.99 10.15 -13.86
N ALA A 77 16.74 9.75 -14.09
CA ALA A 77 16.17 8.59 -13.42
C ALA A 77 17.01 7.34 -13.71
N PRO A 78 17.34 6.51 -12.70
CA PRO A 78 18.01 5.25 -12.96
C PRO A 78 17.13 4.40 -13.88
N LYS A 79 17.76 3.71 -14.83
CA LYS A 79 17.07 2.86 -15.81
C LYS A 79 16.82 1.44 -15.29
N GLU A 80 17.53 1.08 -14.23
CA GLU A 80 17.49 -0.23 -13.61
C GLU A 80 17.68 -0.12 -12.10
N TRP A 81 17.18 -1.13 -11.41
CA TRP A 81 17.40 -1.36 -9.99
C TRP A 81 17.75 -2.84 -9.79
N TRP A 82 18.69 -3.08 -8.87
CA TRP A 82 19.12 -4.42 -8.47
C TRP A 82 19.11 -4.47 -6.94
N GLY A 83 18.26 -5.33 -6.39
CA GLY A 83 18.20 -5.58 -4.95
C GLY A 83 18.96 -6.83 -4.53
N ILE A 84 19.30 -6.90 -3.25
CA ILE A 84 19.85 -8.08 -2.57
C ILE A 84 18.83 -8.47 -1.50
N ASP A 85 18.47 -9.75 -1.42
CA ASP A 85 17.47 -10.26 -0.47
C ASP A 85 16.17 -9.43 -0.46
N CYS A 86 15.67 -9.10 -1.66
CA CYS A 86 14.55 -8.19 -1.88
C CYS A 86 13.34 -8.54 -1.00
N ASP A 87 12.92 -9.80 -1.06
CA ASP A 87 11.76 -10.30 -0.31
C ASP A 87 11.92 -10.09 1.19
N ARG A 88 13.03 -10.54 1.77
CA ARG A 88 13.30 -10.40 3.20
C ARG A 88 13.29 -8.92 3.62
N THR A 89 13.88 -8.06 2.80
CA THR A 89 13.95 -6.62 3.09
C THR A 89 12.57 -5.96 2.98
N LEU A 90 11.78 -6.30 1.97
CA LEU A 90 10.40 -5.84 1.81
C LEU A 90 9.53 -6.25 3.01
N MET A 91 9.57 -7.52 3.42
CA MET A 91 8.80 -8.00 4.58
C MET A 91 9.20 -7.26 5.87
N LYS A 92 10.49 -7.01 6.06
CA LYS A 92 11.01 -6.24 7.19
C LYS A 92 10.53 -4.79 7.15
N ASN A 93 10.55 -4.14 5.97
CA ASN A 93 10.14 -2.76 5.80
C ASN A 93 8.64 -2.58 6.05
N ILE A 94 7.80 -3.47 5.51
CA ILE A 94 6.35 -3.52 5.78
C ILE A 94 6.08 -3.63 7.27
N LYS A 95 6.72 -4.58 7.96
CA LYS A 95 6.58 -4.74 9.41
C LYS A 95 6.98 -3.46 10.16
N ASN A 96 8.13 -2.88 9.82
CA ASN A 96 8.62 -1.66 10.47
C ASN A 96 7.65 -0.50 10.26
N ARG A 97 7.11 -0.33 9.05
CA ARG A 97 6.16 0.72 8.75
C ARG A 97 4.84 0.56 9.49
N ILE A 98 4.29 -0.64 9.52
CA ILE A 98 3.07 -0.94 10.28
C ILE A 98 3.28 -0.58 11.75
N ASN A 99 4.40 -1.00 12.36
CA ASN A 99 4.73 -0.64 13.74
C ASN A 99 4.82 0.87 13.94
N GLN A 100 5.48 1.59 13.03
CA GLN A 100 5.57 3.06 13.11
C GLN A 100 4.20 3.72 13.03
N LYS A 101 3.33 3.29 12.11
CA LYS A 101 1.98 3.85 11.93
C LYS A 101 1.07 3.54 13.13
N CYS A 102 1.20 2.35 13.73
CA CYS A 102 0.45 1.98 14.94
C CYS A 102 0.84 2.81 16.18
N ASN A 103 2.03 3.41 16.20
CA ASN A 103 2.45 4.31 17.28
C ASN A 103 1.94 5.76 17.13
N GLY A 104 1.29 6.09 16.01
CA GLY A 104 0.70 7.41 15.77
C GLY A 104 -0.75 7.53 16.24
N THR A 105 -1.25 8.76 16.36
CA THR A 105 -2.68 9.02 16.58
C THR A 105 -3.44 8.74 15.30
N GLN A 106 -4.54 7.99 15.40
CA GLN A 106 -5.40 7.65 14.27
C GLN A 106 -6.85 8.00 14.59
N ASP A 107 -7.57 8.51 13.59
CA ASP A 107 -9.01 8.72 13.71
C ASP A 107 -9.72 7.36 13.90
N PRO A 108 -10.76 7.29 14.76
CA PRO A 108 -11.52 6.06 14.96
C PRO A 108 -12.06 5.50 13.64
N GLY A 109 -11.92 4.19 13.44
CA GLY A 109 -12.41 3.50 12.25
C GLY A 109 -11.44 3.51 11.07
N THR A 110 -10.30 4.21 11.15
CA THR A 110 -9.30 4.26 10.07
C THR A 110 -8.72 2.89 9.79
N ILE A 111 -8.64 2.53 8.50
CA ILE A 111 -7.90 1.37 8.03
C ILE A 111 -6.51 1.80 7.53
N LEU A 112 -5.51 0.93 7.68
CA LEU A 112 -4.19 1.11 7.10
C LEU A 112 -4.05 0.25 5.85
N VAL A 113 -3.63 0.85 4.73
CA VAL A 113 -3.28 0.13 3.50
C VAL A 113 -1.81 0.35 3.18
N VAL A 114 -1.06 -0.75 3.17
CA VAL A 114 0.34 -0.79 2.74
C VAL A 114 0.40 -1.15 1.26
N GLY A 115 0.62 -0.13 0.42
CA GLY A 115 0.80 -0.24 -1.02
C GLY A 115 2.19 -0.73 -1.42
N ILE A 116 2.25 -1.65 -2.39
CA ILE A 116 3.49 -2.21 -2.93
C ILE A 116 3.42 -2.16 -4.46
N THR A 117 4.48 -1.67 -5.10
CA THR A 117 4.70 -1.92 -6.53
C THR A 117 5.89 -2.87 -6.66
N SER A 118 5.58 -4.15 -6.79
CA SER A 118 6.57 -5.21 -6.87
C SER A 118 7.03 -5.43 -8.31
N PHE A 119 8.34 -5.54 -8.50
CA PHE A 119 8.96 -5.93 -9.77
C PHE A 119 9.66 -7.29 -9.70
N ALA A 120 10.00 -7.76 -8.51
CA ALA A 120 10.79 -8.98 -8.31
C ALA A 120 9.99 -10.10 -7.63
N THR A 121 9.03 -9.76 -6.78
CA THR A 121 8.25 -10.70 -5.98
C THR A 121 6.89 -10.91 -6.63
N THR A 122 6.52 -12.13 -6.95
CA THR A 122 5.17 -12.45 -7.43
C THR A 122 4.14 -12.39 -6.30
N ASP A 123 2.85 -12.34 -6.64
CA ASP A 123 1.76 -12.39 -5.65
C ASP A 123 1.78 -13.70 -4.85
N LYS A 124 2.14 -14.82 -5.49
CA LYS A 124 2.25 -16.14 -4.84
C LYS A 124 3.38 -16.19 -3.82
N GLU A 125 4.57 -15.72 -4.19
CA GLU A 125 5.72 -15.62 -3.27
C GLU A 125 5.37 -14.72 -2.10
N PHE A 126 4.81 -13.53 -2.38
CA PHE A 126 4.38 -12.60 -1.34
C PHE A 126 3.35 -13.22 -0.39
N HIS A 127 2.33 -13.89 -0.94
CA HIS A 127 1.31 -14.58 -0.16
C HIS A 127 1.91 -15.62 0.79
N SER A 128 2.88 -16.41 0.32
CA SER A 128 3.55 -17.42 1.15
C SER A 128 4.32 -16.82 2.34
N MET A 129 4.71 -15.54 2.25
CA MET A 129 5.46 -14.83 3.26
C MET A 129 4.59 -14.01 4.22
N LEU A 130 3.29 -13.87 3.99
CA LEU A 130 2.40 -13.03 4.84
C LEU A 130 2.51 -13.37 6.33
N ASN A 131 2.66 -14.65 6.67
CA ASN A 131 2.79 -15.12 8.05
C ASN A 131 4.08 -14.66 8.75
N THR A 132 5.03 -14.06 8.03
CA THR A 132 6.25 -13.48 8.60
C THR A 132 6.04 -12.03 9.10
N ILE A 133 4.92 -11.39 8.74
CA ILE A 133 4.55 -10.06 9.22
C ILE A 133 3.94 -10.19 10.61
N CYS A 134 4.77 -10.04 11.65
CA CYS A 134 4.26 -9.91 13.02
C CYS A 134 3.71 -8.50 13.23
N LEU A 135 2.39 -8.41 13.46
CA LEU A 135 1.74 -7.16 13.85
C LEU A 135 2.03 -6.82 15.34
N PRO A 136 1.98 -5.53 15.72
CA PRO A 136 2.10 -5.14 17.13
C PRO A 136 0.85 -5.59 17.91
N ALA A 137 0.98 -5.70 19.24
CA ALA A 137 -0.12 -6.14 20.11
C ALA A 137 -1.25 -5.12 20.17
N ASP A 138 -0.91 -3.84 20.20
CA ASP A 138 -1.85 -2.73 20.14
C ASP A 138 -1.90 -2.17 18.72
N ILE A 139 -3.09 -2.11 18.14
CA ILE A 139 -3.31 -1.67 16.76
C ILE A 139 -4.52 -0.72 16.79
N PRO A 140 -4.30 0.58 16.51
CA PRO A 140 -5.37 1.58 16.51
C PRO A 140 -6.25 1.52 15.25
N PHE A 141 -5.81 0.78 14.22
CA PHE A 141 -6.56 0.64 12.96
C PHE A 141 -7.68 -0.40 13.07
N SER A 142 -8.81 -0.11 12.42
CA SER A 142 -9.95 -1.03 12.31
C SER A 142 -9.65 -2.24 11.41
N GLY A 143 -8.66 -2.10 10.51
CA GLY A 143 -8.11 -3.16 9.67
C GLY A 143 -6.75 -2.77 9.11
N ILE A 144 -5.92 -3.79 8.84
CA ILE A 144 -4.63 -3.59 8.17
C ILE A 144 -4.61 -4.45 6.92
N TYR A 145 -4.35 -3.81 5.79
CA TYR A 145 -4.26 -4.44 4.48
C TYR A 145 -2.90 -4.19 3.87
N VAL A 146 -2.40 -5.18 3.13
CA VAL A 146 -1.17 -5.07 2.36
C VAL A 146 -1.41 -5.57 0.95
N GLY A 147 -0.86 -4.89 -0.04
CA GLY A 147 -1.07 -5.27 -1.43
C GLY A 147 -0.66 -4.20 -2.42
N GLY A 148 -1.01 -4.42 -3.68
CA GLY A 148 -0.69 -3.54 -4.78
C GLY A 148 -0.38 -4.34 -6.04
N LYS A 149 0.53 -3.84 -6.87
CA LYS A 149 0.82 -4.40 -8.19
C LYS A 149 1.95 -5.42 -8.12
N PHE A 150 1.70 -6.60 -8.67
CA PHE A 150 2.65 -7.71 -8.75
C PHE A 150 2.92 -8.11 -10.22
N PRO A 151 4.15 -8.53 -10.55
CA PRO A 151 4.52 -8.92 -11.91
C PRO A 151 3.89 -10.26 -12.31
N SER A 152 3.79 -10.51 -13.60
CA SER A 152 3.49 -11.84 -14.13
C SER A 152 4.73 -12.74 -14.07
N SER A 153 4.51 -14.05 -14.01
CA SER A 153 5.54 -15.08 -14.12
C SER A 153 4.98 -16.29 -14.85
N LEU A 154 5.72 -17.41 -14.88
CA LEU A 154 5.21 -18.68 -15.41
C LEU A 154 3.99 -19.19 -14.62
N ASP A 155 3.92 -18.85 -13.32
CA ASP A 155 2.93 -19.39 -12.40
C ASP A 155 1.79 -18.42 -12.07
N THR A 156 1.91 -17.15 -12.43
CA THR A 156 0.91 -16.12 -12.15
C THR A 156 0.76 -15.13 -13.30
N LYS A 157 -0.46 -14.63 -13.52
CA LYS A 157 -0.74 -13.59 -14.52
C LYS A 157 -0.32 -12.19 -14.06
N GLY A 158 0.07 -12.02 -12.80
CA GLY A 158 0.30 -10.71 -12.20
C GLY A 158 -0.99 -9.89 -12.08
N GLY A 159 -0.85 -8.64 -11.65
CA GLY A 159 -1.98 -7.73 -11.44
C GLY A 159 -2.04 -7.15 -10.02
N TYR A 160 -3.22 -6.68 -9.64
CA TYR A 160 -3.46 -6.08 -8.33
C TYR A 160 -4.01 -7.12 -7.34
N PHE A 161 -3.35 -7.24 -6.19
CA PHE A 161 -3.71 -8.17 -5.13
C PHE A 161 -3.62 -7.47 -3.78
N TYR A 162 -4.55 -7.81 -2.88
CA TYR A 162 -4.56 -7.32 -1.51
C TYR A 162 -4.90 -8.45 -0.55
N TRP A 163 -4.29 -8.41 0.62
CA TRP A 163 -4.50 -9.33 1.72
C TRP A 163 -4.79 -8.57 2.99
N GLN A 164 -5.68 -9.12 3.80
CA GLN A 164 -6.00 -8.61 5.12
C GLN A 164 -5.07 -9.26 6.13
N LEU A 165 -4.38 -8.45 6.93
CA LEU A 165 -3.52 -8.90 8.03
C LEU A 165 -4.26 -8.90 9.37
N ARG A 166 -5.28 -8.03 9.50
CA ARG A 166 -6.18 -7.90 10.65
C ARG A 166 -7.57 -7.52 10.18
#